data_AF-X0TCL7-F1
#
_entry.id   AF-X0TCL7-F1
#
_cell.length_a   1.000
_cell.length_b   1.000
_cell.length_c   1.000
_cell.angle_alpha   90.00
_cell.angle_beta   90.00
_cell.angle_gamma   90.00
#
_symmetry.space_group_name_H-M   'P 1'
#
loop_
_entity.id
_entity.type
_entity.pdbx_description
1 polymer ?
#
loop_
_entity_poly.entity_id
_entity_poly.type
_entity_poly.pdbx_seq_one_letter_code
_entity_poly.pdbx_strand_id
1 'polypeptide(L)'
;MSPFKYLDHTADMCVQGIGTSVEEAFCEAARAVSNLMVDLDLVVPKTRIQVSVGASSLEFLLVEWLGALISQKDLSRMIFCHFGVDIVTNSKGFRLEG
;
A
#
# COMPACT_ATOMS: atom_id res chain seq x y z
N MET A 1 42.64 -2.51 -3.35
CA MET A 1 41.37 -2.25 -4.06
C MET A 1 40.27 -2.93 -3.27
N SER A 2 39.21 -2.22 -2.92
CA SER A 2 38.09 -2.76 -2.15
C SER A 2 37.29 -3.75 -3.03
N PRO A 3 36.76 -4.87 -2.47
CA PRO A 3 36.14 -5.95 -3.24
C PRO A 3 34.71 -5.65 -3.73
N PHE A 4 34.22 -4.43 -3.57
CA PHE A 4 32.86 -4.04 -3.94
C PHE A 4 32.82 -2.67 -4.60
N LYS A 5 31.79 -2.49 -5.44
CA LYS A 5 31.47 -1.24 -6.13
C LYS A 5 29.96 -1.04 -6.05
N TYR A 6 29.54 0.15 -5.62
CA TYR A 6 28.14 0.56 -5.72
C TYR A 6 27.84 0.98 -7.16
N LEU A 7 26.70 0.53 -7.67
CA LEU A 7 26.19 0.90 -9.00
C LEU A 7 25.06 1.91 -8.82
N ASP A 8 24.96 2.87 -9.74
CA ASP A 8 23.81 3.77 -9.79
C ASP A 8 22.54 2.95 -10.08
N HIS A 9 21.53 3.15 -9.25
CA HIS A 9 20.24 2.48 -9.34
C HIS A 9 19.15 3.56 -9.27
N THR A 10 18.42 3.77 -10.37
CA THR A 10 17.13 4.46 -10.35
C THR A 10 16.06 3.47 -9.90
N ALA A 11 16.15 3.05 -8.64
CA ALA A 11 15.34 1.96 -8.09
C ALA A 11 13.98 2.42 -7.57
N ASP A 12 13.87 3.69 -7.17
CA ASP A 12 12.67 4.17 -6.49
C ASP A 12 11.67 4.76 -7.47
N MET A 13 10.41 4.38 -7.28
CA MET A 13 9.26 4.99 -7.96
C MET A 13 8.38 5.66 -6.91
N CYS A 14 8.09 6.94 -7.12
CA CYS A 14 7.07 7.65 -6.35
C CYS A 14 5.70 7.34 -6.95
N VAL A 15 4.73 7.02 -6.09
CA VAL A 15 3.32 6.88 -6.46
C VAL A 15 2.51 7.99 -5.79
N GLN A 16 1.42 8.38 -6.45
CA GLN A 16 0.47 9.36 -5.92
C GLN A 16 -0.94 8.78 -5.99
N GLY A 17 -1.58 8.62 -4.83
CA GLY A 17 -3.02 8.37 -4.75
C GLY A 17 -3.78 9.68 -4.65
N ILE A 18 -4.84 9.84 -5.45
CA ILE A 18 -5.67 11.04 -5.47
C ILE A 18 -7.11 10.59 -5.27
N GLY A 19 -7.82 11.27 -4.37
CA GLY A 19 -9.23 11.00 -4.08
C GLY A 19 -9.92 12.22 -3.52
N THR A 20 -11.25 12.17 -3.47
CA THR A 20 -12.11 13.19 -2.86
C THR A 20 -12.14 13.09 -1.33
N SER A 21 -11.68 11.97 -0.78
CA SER A 21 -11.42 11.77 0.65
C SER A 21 -10.02 11.18 0.90
N VAL A 22 -9.59 11.16 2.16
CA VAL A 22 -8.32 10.55 2.56
C VAL A 22 -8.35 9.04 2.29
N GLU A 23 -9.47 8.39 2.59
CA GLU A 23 -9.72 6.98 2.33
C GLU A 23 -9.57 6.67 0.84
N GLU A 24 -10.22 7.45 -0.03
CA GLU A 24 -10.10 7.28 -1.48
C GLU A 24 -8.65 7.47 -1.97
N ALA A 25 -7.94 8.47 -1.44
CA ALA A 25 -6.52 8.66 -1.75
C ALA A 25 -5.65 7.47 -1.31
N PHE A 26 -5.94 6.85 -0.16
CA PHE A 26 -5.25 5.64 0.31
C PHE A 26 -5.55 4.42 -0.56
N CYS A 27 -6.80 4.27 -1.03
CA CYS A 27 -7.18 3.24 -1.98
C CYS A 27 -6.44 3.40 -3.32
N GLU A 28 -6.36 4.62 -3.85
CA GLU A 28 -5.66 4.87 -5.12
C GLU A 28 -4.14 4.76 -4.98
N ALA A 29 -3.57 5.09 -3.81
CA ALA A 29 -2.16 4.80 -3.53
C ALA A 29 -1.87 3.29 -3.54
N ALA A 30 -2.75 2.49 -2.93
CA ALA A 30 -2.65 1.03 -2.94
C ALA A 30 -2.81 0.44 -4.35
N ARG A 31 -3.73 1.00 -5.14
CA ARG A 31 -3.89 0.66 -6.57
C ARG A 31 -2.62 0.97 -7.35
N ALA A 32 -2.03 2.15 -7.18
CA ALA A 32 -0.81 2.54 -7.86
C ALA A 32 0.36 1.60 -7.51
N VAL A 33 0.58 1.29 -6.22
CA VAL A 33 1.61 0.33 -5.79
C VAL A 33 1.40 -1.04 -6.41
N SER A 34 0.16 -1.53 -6.43
CA SER A 34 -0.13 -2.85 -7.00
C SER A 34 0.04 -2.87 -8.52
N ASN A 35 -0.29 -1.76 -9.20
CA ASN A 35 -0.13 -1.61 -10.65
C ASN A 35 1.35 -1.53 -11.08
N LEU A 36 2.25 -1.11 -10.20
CA LEU A 36 3.69 -1.22 -10.43
C LEU A 36 4.19 -2.67 -10.46
N MET A 37 3.46 -3.59 -9.81
CA MET A 37 3.85 -4.99 -9.71
C MET A 37 3.26 -5.83 -10.85
N VAL A 38 2.04 -5.54 -11.27
CA VAL A 38 1.35 -6.22 -12.36
C VAL A 38 0.27 -5.30 -12.96
N ASP A 39 -0.04 -5.50 -14.23
CA ASP A 39 -1.21 -4.89 -14.87
C ASP A 39 -2.50 -5.35 -14.17
N LEU A 40 -3.14 -4.42 -13.44
CA LEU A 40 -4.34 -4.72 -12.65
C LEU A 40 -5.57 -5.01 -13.52
N ASP A 41 -5.61 -4.58 -14.79
CA ASP A 41 -6.74 -4.82 -15.69
C ASP A 41 -6.87 -6.32 -16.04
N LEU A 42 -5.79 -7.08 -15.86
CA LEU A 42 -5.74 -8.53 -16.07
C LEU A 42 -6.08 -9.33 -14.79
N VAL A 43 -6.28 -8.66 -13.65
CA VAL A 43 -6.50 -9.31 -12.35
C VAL A 43 -7.99 -9.47 -12.07
N VAL A 44 -8.41 -10.71 -11.82
CA VAL A 44 -9.81 -11.03 -11.44
C VAL A 44 -9.94 -11.07 -9.91
N PRO A 45 -10.85 -10.28 -9.30
CA PRO A 45 -11.09 -10.31 -7.86
C PRO A 45 -11.79 -11.62 -7.47
N LYS A 46 -11.07 -12.53 -6.79
CA LYS A 46 -11.60 -13.84 -6.35
C LYS A 46 -11.79 -13.96 -4.84
N THR A 47 -10.99 -13.24 -4.07
CA THR A 47 -10.92 -13.36 -2.62
C THR A 47 -10.84 -11.97 -2.02
N ARG A 48 -11.61 -11.73 -0.95
CA ARG A 48 -11.47 -10.56 -0.10
C ARG A 48 -10.73 -10.97 1.18
N ILE A 49 -9.80 -10.14 1.61
CA ILE A 49 -9.18 -10.24 2.93
C ILE A 49 -9.44 -8.95 3.70
N GLN A 50 -9.22 -8.99 5.01
CA GLN A 50 -9.25 -7.80 5.85
C GLN A 50 -7.85 -7.54 6.39
N VAL A 51 -7.43 -6.29 6.34
CA VAL A 51 -6.16 -5.78 6.84
C VAL A 51 -6.47 -4.60 7.77
N SER A 52 -5.82 -4.57 8.93
CA SER A 52 -5.96 -3.47 9.88
C SER A 52 -4.60 -2.99 10.32
N VAL A 53 -4.39 -1.68 10.25
CA VAL A 53 -3.16 -1.02 10.66
C VAL A 53 -3.48 0.19 11.53
N GLY A 54 -2.52 0.66 12.30
CA GLY A 54 -2.66 1.85 13.13
C GLY A 54 -1.35 2.63 13.20
N ALA A 55 -1.46 3.95 13.30
CA ALA A 55 -0.32 4.85 13.34
C ALA A 55 -0.66 6.15 14.08
N SER A 56 0.37 6.90 14.46
CA SER A 56 0.20 8.18 15.16
C SER A 56 -0.22 9.34 14.25
N SER A 57 -0.02 9.23 12.94
CA SER A 57 -0.41 10.23 11.93
C SER A 57 -0.84 9.57 10.62
N LEU A 58 -1.45 10.35 9.72
CA LEU A 58 -1.89 9.84 8.41
C LEU A 58 -0.70 9.43 7.52
N GLU A 59 0.41 10.15 7.58
CA GLU A 59 1.62 9.86 6.81
C GLU A 59 2.17 8.48 7.20
N PHE A 60 2.28 8.21 8.49
CA PHE A 60 2.70 6.89 8.98
C PHE A 60 1.63 5.83 8.72
N LEU A 61 0.34 6.17 8.78
CA LEU A 61 -0.74 5.22 8.46
C LEU A 61 -0.66 4.75 7.01
N LEU A 62 -0.31 5.64 6.08
CA LEU A 62 -0.12 5.28 4.66
C LEU A 62 1.07 4.32 4.49
N VAL A 63 2.18 4.58 5.20
CA VAL A 63 3.35 3.68 5.19
C VAL A 63 2.99 2.30 5.71
N GLU A 64 2.30 2.23 6.86
CA GLU A 64 1.84 0.95 7.44
C GLU A 64 0.86 0.24 6.51
N TRP A 65 -0.06 0.97 5.89
CA TRP A 65 -1.05 0.41 4.95
C TRP A 65 -0.40 -0.21 3.72
N LEU A 66 0.44 0.54 3.02
CA LEU A 66 1.11 0.05 1.82
C LEU A 66 2.11 -1.07 2.15
N GLY A 67 2.82 -0.95 3.27
CA GLY A 67 3.73 -1.98 3.77
C GLY A 67 3.01 -3.28 4.12
N ALA A 68 1.83 -3.21 4.73
CA ALA A 68 1.00 -4.37 5.03
C ALA A 68 0.51 -5.07 3.77
N LEU A 69 0.08 -4.33 2.74
CA LEU A 69 -0.33 -4.90 1.45
C LEU A 69 0.82 -5.61 0.73
N ILE A 70 2.01 -4.99 0.70
CA ILE A 70 3.22 -5.58 0.11
C ILE A 70 3.57 -6.89 0.85
N SER A 71 3.60 -6.83 2.19
CA SER A 71 3.91 -7.99 3.03
C SER A 71 2.90 -9.11 2.83
N GLN A 72 1.61 -8.79 2.80
CA GLN A 72 0.55 -9.77 2.60
C GLN A 72 0.61 -10.40 1.21
N LYS A 73 0.92 -9.63 0.17
CA LYS A 73 1.14 -10.13 -1.18
C LYS A 73 2.23 -11.19 -1.21
N ASP A 74 3.36 -10.94 -0.55
CA ASP A 74 4.47 -11.89 -0.47
C ASP A 74 4.13 -13.13 0.34
N LEU A 75 3.50 -12.97 1.51
CA LEU A 75 3.15 -14.07 2.40
C LEU A 75 2.10 -15.00 1.80
N SER A 76 1.09 -14.43 1.13
CA SER A 76 -0.05 -15.18 0.60
C SER A 76 0.06 -15.52 -0.89
N ARG A 77 1.07 -14.98 -1.59
CA ARG A 77 1.23 -15.08 -3.05
C ARG A 77 -0.02 -14.60 -3.81
N MET A 78 -0.69 -13.58 -3.29
CA MET A 78 -1.87 -12.95 -3.89
C MET A 78 -1.54 -11.53 -4.31
N ILE A 79 -2.22 -11.00 -5.32
CA ILE A 79 -2.19 -9.57 -5.66
C ILE A 79 -3.56 -8.95 -5.39
N PHE A 80 -3.57 -7.67 -5.02
CA PHE A 80 -4.78 -6.92 -4.70
C PHE A 80 -5.11 -5.94 -5.83
N CYS A 81 -6.38 -5.91 -6.23
CA CYS A 81 -6.86 -5.08 -7.35
C CYS A 81 -8.03 -4.15 -6.97
N HIS A 82 -8.63 -4.36 -5.80
CA HIS A 82 -9.73 -3.56 -5.27
C HIS A 82 -9.44 -3.24 -3.81
N PHE A 83 -9.69 -2.00 -3.42
CA PHE A 83 -9.41 -1.47 -2.10
C PHE A 83 -10.62 -0.68 -1.63
N GLY A 84 -10.97 -0.85 -0.37
CA GLY A 84 -11.88 0.01 0.36
C GLY A 84 -11.33 0.13 1.76
N VAL A 85 -11.27 1.35 2.30
CA VAL A 85 -10.70 1.58 3.62
C VAL A 85 -11.63 2.48 4.43
N ASP A 86 -11.71 2.18 5.72
CA ASP A 86 -12.34 3.01 6.72
C ASP A 86 -11.27 3.50 7.69
N ILE A 87 -11.12 4.82 7.81
CA ILE A 87 -10.14 5.44 8.70
C ILE A 87 -10.87 6.09 9.87
N VAL A 88 -10.51 5.68 11.09
CA VAL A 88 -11.05 6.26 12.32
C VAL A 88 -9.93 6.89 13.14
N THR A 89 -10.24 8.04 13.74
CA THR A 89 -9.34 8.71 14.68
C THR A 89 -9.74 8.39 16.12
N ASN A 90 -8.75 8.22 16.99
CA ASN A 90 -8.92 8.05 18.42
C ASN A 90 -7.88 8.88 19.20
N SER A 91 -7.96 8.88 20.53
CA SER A 91 -7.05 9.64 21.40
C SER A 91 -5.57 9.25 21.29
N LYS A 92 -5.25 8.14 20.62
CA LYS A 92 -3.88 7.59 20.46
C LYS A 92 -3.37 7.67 19.01
N GLY A 93 -4.17 8.13 18.05
CA GLY A 93 -3.79 8.24 16.64
C GLY A 93 -4.90 7.82 15.67
N PHE A 94 -4.51 7.22 14.56
CA PHE A 94 -5.39 6.75 13.49
C PHE A 94 -5.37 5.24 13.39
N ARG A 95 -6.51 4.67 13.00
CA ARG A 95 -6.65 3.26 12.67
C ARG A 95 -7.35 3.13 11.33
N LEU A 96 -6.87 2.19 10.52
CA LEU A 96 -7.43 1.85 9.22
C LEU A 96 -7.93 0.41 9.26
N GLU A 97 -9.09 0.17 8.66
CA GLU A 97 -9.60 -1.16 8.33
C GLU A 97 -9.91 -1.21 6.83
N GLY A 98 -9.40 -2.21 6.11
CA GLY A 98 -9.61 -2.38 4.67
C GLY A 98 -9.63 -3.83 4.21
#